data_AF-K8XIB4-F1
#
_entry.id   AF-K8XIB4-F1
#
_cell.length_a   1.000
_cell.length_b   1.000
_cell.length_c   1.000
_cell.angle_alpha   90.00
_cell.angle_beta   90.00
_cell.angle_gamma   90.00
#
_symmetry.space_group_name_H-M   'P 1'
#
loop_
_entity.id
_entity.type
_entity.pdbx_description
1 polymer ?
#
loop_
_entity_poly.entity_id
_entity_poly.type
_entity_poly.pdbx_seq_one_letter_code
_entity_poly.pdbx_strand_id
1 'polypeptide(L)'
;MSALRRQRNKAATDLTSTAAAAQQPAEPEKKPSNKPTTVYIAPDVLKEARLAFKATQSAEADRNWSHFVEKALADATQRRAAQHNDGNAFEGEDKPLPPGRPLAD
;
A
#
# COMPACT_ATOMS: atom_id res chain seq x y z
N MET A 1 -61.85 26.86 20.84
CA MET A 1 -61.03 27.69 21.74
C MET A 1 -59.56 27.40 21.43
N SER A 2 -59.00 27.76 20.26
CA SER A 2 -58.55 29.08 19.79
C SER A 2 -57.45 29.75 20.61
N ALA A 3 -56.23 29.76 20.06
CA ALA A 3 -55.23 30.87 19.96
C ALA A 3 -53.84 30.21 19.77
N LEU A 4 -53.13 30.19 18.63
CA LEU A 4 -52.72 31.19 17.63
C LEU A 4 -51.79 32.30 18.15
N ARG A 5 -50.49 32.19 17.84
CA ARG A 5 -49.53 33.26 17.42
C ARG A 5 -48.13 32.61 17.24
N ARG A 6 -47.56 32.45 16.03
CA ARG A 6 -46.77 33.43 15.23
C ARG A 6 -45.75 34.17 16.10
N GLN A 7 -44.45 34.33 15.79
CA GLN A 7 -43.72 34.38 14.52
C GLN A 7 -42.21 34.52 14.84
N ARG A 8 -41.34 34.04 13.93
CA ARG A 8 -40.06 34.59 13.42
C ARG A 8 -38.95 35.07 14.38
N ASN A 9 -37.71 34.67 14.03
CA ASN A 9 -36.48 35.47 13.77
C ASN A 9 -35.30 34.46 13.83
N LYS A 10 -34.65 33.96 12.78
CA LYS A 10 -33.82 34.52 11.70
C LYS A 10 -32.69 35.47 12.16
N ALA A 11 -31.47 34.90 12.19
CA ALA A 11 -30.12 35.47 12.13
C ALA A 11 -29.72 36.42 13.29
N ALA A 12 -28.48 36.46 13.80
CA ALA A 12 -27.19 36.17 13.18
C ALA A 12 -26.10 35.96 14.26
N THR A 13 -24.99 35.29 13.88
CA THR A 13 -23.57 35.61 14.19
C THR A 13 -23.15 35.75 15.68
N ASP A 14 -22.07 35.15 16.19
CA ASP A 14 -20.83 34.75 15.54
C ASP A 14 -19.87 34.07 16.56
N LEU A 15 -18.93 33.27 16.04
CA LEU A 15 -17.61 32.88 16.61
C LEU A 15 -17.62 31.90 17.81
N THR A 16 -16.80 30.85 17.92
CA THR A 16 -15.65 30.31 17.18
C THR A 16 -15.28 28.99 17.88
N SER A 17 -15.09 27.89 17.15
CA SER A 17 -13.95 27.00 17.46
C SER A 17 -13.53 26.24 16.23
N THR A 18 -12.32 26.58 15.84
CA THR A 18 -11.54 26.24 14.67
C THR A 18 -10.99 24.82 14.82
N ALA A 19 -11.11 23.99 13.79
CA ALA A 19 -10.03 23.13 13.32
C ALA A 19 -10.44 22.51 11.99
N ALA A 20 -9.99 23.17 10.92
CA ALA A 20 -9.91 22.61 9.60
C ALA A 20 -9.08 21.32 9.66
N ALA A 21 -9.74 20.17 9.56
CA ALA A 21 -9.08 18.97 9.09
C ALA A 21 -8.78 19.21 7.61
N ALA A 22 -7.54 19.60 7.35
CA ALA A 22 -6.98 19.70 6.02
C ALA A 22 -7.34 18.43 5.25
N GLN A 23 -8.08 18.60 4.15
CA GLN A 23 -8.17 17.59 3.11
C GLN A 23 -6.77 17.46 2.54
N GLN A 24 -5.99 16.53 3.11
CA GLN A 24 -4.77 16.05 2.49
C GLN A 24 -5.16 15.61 1.07
N PRO A 25 -4.54 16.16 0.01
CA PRO A 25 -4.77 15.66 -1.32
C PRO A 25 -4.48 14.17 -1.28
N ALA A 26 -5.48 13.33 -1.56
CA ALA A 26 -5.23 11.93 -1.81
C ALA A 26 -4.14 11.88 -2.87
N GLU A 27 -2.97 11.35 -2.50
CA GLU A 27 -1.93 11.05 -3.48
C GLU A 27 -2.60 10.29 -4.62
N PRO A 28 -2.36 10.68 -5.88
CA PRO A 28 -2.96 9.98 -6.99
C PRO A 28 -2.55 8.52 -6.86
N GLU A 29 -3.53 7.63 -6.64
CA GLU A 29 -3.32 6.18 -6.68
C GLU A 29 -2.59 5.90 -7.99
N LYS A 30 -1.28 5.64 -7.90
CA LYS A 30 -0.46 5.28 -9.05
C LYS A 30 -1.10 4.02 -9.60
N LYS A 31 -1.83 4.16 -10.72
CA LYS A 31 -2.37 3.01 -11.44
C LYS A 31 -1.24 1.99 -11.58
N PRO A 32 -1.44 0.73 -11.19
CA PRO A 32 -0.40 -0.27 -11.28
C PRO A 32 0.09 -0.29 -12.72
N SER A 33 1.34 0.10 -12.90
CA SER A 33 1.99 0.06 -14.20
C SER A 33 2.11 -1.42 -14.57
N ASN A 34 1.37 -1.87 -15.58
CA ASN A 34 1.46 -3.24 -16.10
C ASN A 34 2.79 -3.53 -16.82
N LYS A 35 3.81 -2.70 -16.62
CA LYS A 35 5.14 -2.89 -17.20
C LYS A 35 5.83 -4.06 -16.47
N PRO A 36 6.28 -5.09 -17.21
CA PRO A 36 7.00 -6.19 -16.59
C PRO A 36 8.31 -5.69 -15.99
N THR A 37 8.58 -6.08 -14.74
CA THR A 37 9.86 -5.84 -14.06
C THR A 37 10.64 -7.16 -14.03
N THR A 38 11.91 -7.13 -14.40
CA THR A 38 12.77 -8.32 -14.43
C THR A 38 13.84 -8.23 -13.34
N VAL A 39 14.05 -9.32 -12.61
CA VAL A 39 15.08 -9.45 -11.57
C VAL A 39 15.84 -10.76 -11.75
N TYR A 40 17.10 -10.79 -11.32
CA TYR A 40 17.90 -12.01 -11.30
C TYR A 40 17.61 -12.82 -10.03
N ILE A 41 17.34 -14.11 -10.19
CA ILE A 41 17.09 -15.06 -9.11
C ILE A 41 17.91 -16.32 -9.38
N ALA A 42 18.54 -16.87 -8.34
CA ALA A 42 19.30 -18.10 -8.48
C ALA A 42 18.38 -19.26 -8.93
N PRO A 43 18.85 -20.15 -9.83
CA PRO A 43 18.02 -21.23 -10.37
C PRO A 43 17.36 -22.10 -9.29
N ASP A 44 18.10 -22.44 -8.22
CA ASP A 44 17.59 -23.28 -7.14
C ASP A 44 16.52 -22.57 -6.31
N VAL A 45 16.71 -21.29 -6.00
CA VAL A 45 15.71 -20.46 -5.31
C VAL A 45 14.43 -20.36 -6.15
N LEU A 46 14.56 -20.14 -7.45
CA LEU A 46 13.42 -20.08 -8.36
C LEU A 46 12.70 -21.43 -8.44
N LYS A 47 13.44 -22.55 -8.45
CA LYS A 47 12.88 -23.90 -8.45
C LYS A 47 12.07 -24.17 -7.19
N GLU A 48 12.62 -23.90 -6.01
CA GLU A 48 11.94 -24.09 -4.74
C GLU A 48 10.69 -23.21 -4.63
N ALA A 49 10.80 -21.92 -4.99
CA ALA A 49 9.67 -21.00 -4.96
C ALA A 49 8.52 -21.45 -5.88
N ARG A 50 8.84 -21.99 -7.08
CA ARG A 50 7.84 -22.55 -7.99
C ARG A 50 7.17 -23.80 -7.43
N LEU A 51 7.91 -24.66 -6.73
CA LEU A 51 7.34 -25.85 -6.09
C LEU A 51 6.40 -25.46 -4.94
N ALA A 52 6.81 -24.50 -4.11
CA ALA A 52 5.99 -23.96 -3.04
C ALA A 52 4.69 -23.36 -3.59
N PHE A 53 4.79 -22.43 -4.55
CA PHE A 53 3.62 -21.82 -5.20
C PHE A 53 2.64 -22.86 -5.75
N LYS A 54 3.13 -23.86 -6.49
CA LYS A 54 2.26 -24.92 -7.03
C LYS A 54 1.56 -25.73 -5.94
N ALA A 55 2.22 -25.96 -4.81
CA ALA A 55 1.67 -26.70 -3.70
C ALA A 55 0.67 -25.88 -2.86
N THR A 56 0.85 -24.55 -2.76
CA THR A 56 0.13 -23.72 -1.80
C THR A 56 -0.81 -22.68 -2.41
N GLN A 57 -0.79 -22.45 -3.73
CA GLN A 57 -1.52 -21.33 -4.37
C GLN A 57 -3.00 -21.24 -3.96
N SER A 58 -3.70 -22.37 -3.80
CA SER A 58 -5.10 -22.38 -3.42
C SER A 58 -5.32 -22.09 -1.93
N ALA A 59 -4.42 -22.57 -1.07
CA ALA A 59 -4.51 -22.34 0.37
C ALA A 59 -4.12 -20.91 0.75
N GLU A 60 -3.16 -20.33 0.03
CA GLU A 60 -2.66 -18.97 0.22
C GLU A 60 -3.45 -17.90 -0.56
N ALA A 61 -4.48 -18.32 -1.31
CA ALA A 61 -5.30 -17.48 -2.18
C ALA A 61 -4.49 -16.68 -3.22
N ASP A 62 -3.43 -17.28 -3.78
CA ASP A 62 -2.62 -16.66 -4.82
C ASP A 62 -3.31 -16.70 -6.18
N ARG A 63 -3.53 -15.52 -6.76
CA ARG A 63 -4.21 -15.38 -8.06
C ARG A 63 -3.37 -15.89 -9.23
N ASN A 64 -2.06 -15.69 -9.17
CA ASN A 64 -1.08 -16.12 -10.16
C ASN A 64 0.34 -16.04 -9.57
N TRP A 65 1.34 -16.43 -10.36
CA TRP A 65 2.75 -16.38 -9.94
C TRP A 65 3.23 -14.97 -9.56
N SER A 66 2.83 -13.94 -10.30
CA SER A 66 3.20 -12.56 -9.98
C SER A 66 2.65 -12.13 -8.63
N HIS A 67 1.41 -12.51 -8.29
CA HIS A 67 0.81 -12.24 -6.99
C HIS A 67 1.60 -12.86 -5.83
N PHE A 68 2.03 -14.10 -6.00
CA PHE A 68 2.89 -14.79 -5.03
C PHE A 68 4.23 -14.03 -4.83
N VAL A 69 4.87 -13.61 -5.92
CA VAL A 69 6.13 -12.85 -5.86
C VAL A 69 5.93 -11.47 -5.21
N GLU A 70 4.84 -10.77 -5.54
CA GLU A 70 4.47 -9.48 -4.93
C GLU A 70 4.26 -9.61 -3.42
N LYS A 71 3.48 -10.63 -2.98
CA LYS A 71 3.26 -10.92 -1.56
C LYS A 71 4.57 -11.24 -0.84
N ALA A 72 5.42 -12.08 -1.44
CA ALA A 72 6.72 -12.41 -0.85
C ALA A 72 7.64 -11.17 -0.68
N LEU A 73 7.61 -10.24 -1.62
CA LEU A 73 8.35 -8.97 -1.52
C LEU A 73 7.75 -8.05 -0.44
N ALA A 74 6.43 -7.97 -0.34
CA ALA A 74 5.74 -7.20 0.69
C ALA A 74 6.07 -7.75 2.09
N ASP A 75 5.96 -9.05 2.31
CA ASP A 75 6.28 -9.72 3.58
C ASP A 75 7.74 -9.48 3.98
N ALA A 76 8.66 -9.59 3.02
CA ALA A 76 10.07 -9.33 3.27
C ALA A 76 10.35 -7.85 3.59
N THR A 77 9.57 -6.92 3.05
CA THR A 77 9.67 -5.48 3.35
C THR A 77 9.11 -5.19 4.73
N GLN A 78 7.92 -5.71 5.05
CA GLN A 78 7.29 -5.58 6.36
C GLN A 78 8.17 -6.15 7.48
N ARG A 79 8.79 -7.32 7.26
CA ARG A 79 9.74 -7.90 8.22
C ARG A 79 10.92 -6.97 8.49
N ARG A 80 11.48 -6.34 7.45
CA ARG A 80 12.60 -5.39 7.60
C ARG A 80 12.16 -4.10 8.30
N ALA A 81 10.97 -3.58 7.98
CA ALA A 81 10.41 -2.44 8.69
C ALA A 81 10.27 -2.72 10.19
N ALA A 82 9.73 -3.89 10.56
CA ALA A 82 9.62 -4.30 11.96
C ALA A 82 10.97 -4.46 12.67
N GLN A 83 12.02 -4.88 11.96
CA GLN A 83 13.35 -5.12 12.53
C GLN A 83 14.24 -3.88 12.58
N HIS A 84 14.05 -2.93 11.65
CA HIS A 84 15.03 -1.87 11.39
C HIS A 84 14.42 -0.46 11.33
N ASN A 85 13.10 -0.33 11.41
CA ASN A 85 12.42 0.96 11.28
C ASN A 85 11.20 1.09 12.20
N ASP A 86 11.21 0.42 13.36
CA ASP A 86 10.12 0.43 14.35
C ASP A 86 8.74 0.07 13.78
N GLY A 87 8.71 -0.74 12.73
CA GLY A 87 7.49 -1.10 12.00
C GLY A 87 6.97 -0.02 11.05
N ASN A 88 7.62 1.14 10.97
CA ASN A 88 7.26 2.21 10.04
C ASN A 88 7.72 1.90 8.62
N ALA A 89 7.06 2.50 7.63
CA ALA A 89 7.49 2.43 6.23
C ALA A 89 8.84 3.14 6.04
N PHE A 90 9.67 2.62 5.13
CA PHE A 90 10.93 3.27 4.77
C PHE A 90 10.67 4.52 3.92
N GLU A 91 11.24 5.65 4.33
CA GLU A 91 11.22 6.89 3.54
C GLU A 91 12.34 6.88 2.48
N GLY A 92 12.08 7.52 1.33
CA GLY A 92 13.09 7.66 0.27
C GLY A 92 12.50 7.98 -1.10
N GLU A 93 13.38 8.23 -2.05
CA GLU A 93 13.01 8.39 -3.46
C GLU A 93 13.04 7.04 -4.17
N ASP A 94 12.01 6.78 -4.97
CA ASP A 94 11.91 5.63 -5.88
C ASP A 94 12.85 5.80 -7.08
N LYS A 95 14.16 5.69 -6.81
CA LYS A 95 15.23 5.72 -7.81
C LYS A 95 15.62 4.30 -8.20
N PRO A 96 15.84 4.00 -9.50
CA PRO A 96 16.31 2.70 -9.93
C PRO A 96 17.58 2.31 -9.19
N LEU A 97 17.53 1.16 -8.52
CA LEU A 97 18.73 0.59 -7.91
C LEU A 97 19.72 0.19 -9.02
N PRO A 98 21.03 0.22 -8.74
CA PRO A 98 22.00 -0.35 -9.66
C PRO A 98 21.59 -1.79 -9.99
N PRO A 99 21.65 -2.22 -11.27
CA PRO A 99 21.37 -3.60 -11.62
C PRO A 99 22.33 -4.47 -10.80
N GLY A 100 21.79 -5.33 -9.94
CA GLY A 100 22.60 -6.20 -9.08
C GLY A 100 23.65 -6.96 -9.89
N ARG A 101 24.76 -7.36 -9.25
CA ARG A 101 25.75 -8.21 -9.92
C ARG A 101 25.04 -9.46 -10.46
N PRO A 102 25.30 -9.87 -11.72
CA PRO A 102 24.85 -11.16 -12.21
C PRO A 102 25.24 -12.22 -11.20
N LEU A 103 24.31 -13.13 -10.90
CA LEU A 103 24.63 -14.34 -10.16
C LEU A 103 25.64 -15.09 -11.04
N ALA A 104 26.88 -15.21 -10.58
CA ALA A 104 27.89 -15.97 -11.29
C ALA A 104 27.46 -17.45 -11.29
N ASP A 105 27.64 -18.10 -12.44
CA ASP A 105 27.43 -19.55 -12.60
C ASP A 105 28.37 -20.35 -11.68
#